data_AF-A0A9P7DP25-F1
#
_entry.id   AF-A0A9P7DP25-F1
#
_cell.length_a   1.000
_cell.length_b   1.000
_cell.length_c   1.000
_cell.angle_alpha   90.00
_cell.angle_beta   90.00
_cell.angle_gamma   90.00
#
_symmetry.space_group_name_H-M   'P 1'
#
loop_
_entity.id
_entity.type
_entity.pdbx_description
1 polymer ?
#
loop_
_entity_poly.entity_id
_entity_poly.type
_entity_poly.pdbx_seq_one_letter_code
_entity_poly.pdbx_strand_id
1 'polypeptide(L)'
;MDQVDALLEAFNLVGISASEFLIELLTNFHYTTHENTINLRSCSPCIIKLLTGHPEASTGGALKWASDIMKHRCALEIQELSAKKSGYHFSVLHASIEQLEEFDIKELGGGMQQCALFLWDMLDVLLLARRSSNWRDAHKSLDDLEGNDDDEAQYWEELGDLELEEVMEGLAPDMKQNRMIAHKNKLIMIKRLSFSVS
;
A
#
# COMPACT_ATOMS: atom_id res chain seq x y z
N MET A 1 6.26 -37.65 33.29
CA MET A 1 5.16 -36.70 33.03
C MET A 1 5.76 -35.59 32.19
N ASP A 2 5.17 -35.28 31.04
CA ASP A 2 5.66 -34.20 30.18
C ASP A 2 5.56 -32.87 30.96
N GLN A 3 6.49 -31.95 30.72
CA GLN A 3 6.45 -30.61 31.33
C GLN A 3 5.18 -29.87 30.91
N VAL A 4 4.69 -30.13 29.70
CA VAL A 4 3.43 -29.57 29.20
C VAL A 4 2.23 -30.15 29.95
N ASP A 5 2.21 -31.45 30.20
CA ASP A 5 1.12 -32.12 30.95
C ASP A 5 1.01 -31.56 32.37
N ALA A 6 2.14 -31.39 33.06
CA ALA A 6 2.17 -30.83 34.41
C ALA A 6 1.64 -29.37 34.44
N LEU A 7 1.93 -28.59 33.41
CA LEU A 7 1.46 -27.21 33.28
C LEU A 7 -0.05 -27.15 33.00
N LEU A 8 -0.55 -28.03 32.13
CA LEU A 8 -1.98 -28.15 31.85
C LEU A 8 -2.77 -28.61 33.09
N GLU A 9 -2.22 -29.54 33.87
CA GLU A 9 -2.78 -29.91 35.16
C GLU A 9 -2.81 -28.75 36.15
N ALA A 10 -1.73 -27.96 36.22
CA ALA A 10 -1.69 -26.77 37.07
C ALA A 10 -2.75 -25.74 36.67
N PHE A 11 -2.96 -25.51 35.36
CA PHE A 11 -4.03 -24.65 34.85
C PHE A 11 -5.42 -25.17 35.25
N ASN A 12 -5.66 -26.47 35.13
CA ASN A 12 -6.92 -27.09 35.56
C ASN A 12 -7.14 -26.96 37.07
N LEU A 13 -6.09 -27.10 37.89
CA LEU A 13 -6.17 -26.96 39.36
C LEU A 13 -6.48 -25.52 39.79
N VAL A 14 -5.89 -24.53 39.11
CA VAL A 14 -6.08 -23.11 39.40
C VAL A 14 -7.37 -22.57 38.77
N GLY A 15 -7.93 -23.27 37.78
CA GLY A 15 -9.16 -22.87 37.09
C GLY A 15 -8.95 -21.73 36.10
N ILE A 16 -7.74 -21.61 35.52
CA ILE A 16 -7.41 -20.60 34.50
C ILE A 16 -7.11 -21.29 33.18
N SER A 17 -7.59 -20.72 32.07
CA SER A 17 -7.20 -21.20 30.74
C SER A 17 -5.80 -20.70 30.35
N ALA A 18 -5.12 -21.43 29.46
CA ALA A 18 -3.83 -21.00 28.93
C ALA A 18 -3.92 -19.62 28.24
N SER A 19 -5.04 -19.32 27.57
CA SER A 19 -5.28 -18.02 26.94
C SER A 19 -5.41 -16.89 27.95
N GLU A 20 -6.17 -17.09 29.03
CA GLU A 20 -6.33 -16.08 30.09
C GLU A 20 -5.00 -15.81 30.78
N PHE A 21 -4.21 -16.86 31.05
CA PHE A 21 -2.87 -16.72 31.59
C PHE A 21 -1.97 -15.87 30.68
N LEU A 22 -1.95 -16.16 29.37
CA LEU A 22 -1.13 -15.39 28.41
C LEU A 22 -1.60 -13.93 28.29
N ILE A 23 -2.91 -13.69 28.30
CA ILE A 23 -3.48 -12.33 28.28
C ILE A 23 -3.04 -11.57 29.52
N GLU A 24 -3.23 -12.13 30.71
CA GLU A 24 -2.84 -11.50 31.98
C GLU A 24 -1.33 -11.22 32.04
N LEU A 25 -0.52 -12.20 31.63
CA LEU A 25 0.94 -12.07 31.59
C LEU A 25 1.41 -10.94 30.66
N LEU A 26 0.76 -10.76 29.50
CA LEU A 26 1.14 -9.77 28.50
C LEU A 26 0.59 -8.37 28.78
N THR A 27 -0.57 -8.27 29.42
CA THR A 27 -1.30 -7.01 29.64
C THR A 27 -1.06 -6.40 31.01
N ASN A 28 -0.79 -7.19 32.04
CA ASN A 28 -0.57 -6.68 33.38
C ASN A 28 0.80 -6.03 33.51
N PHE A 29 0.81 -4.75 33.92
CA PHE A 29 2.02 -3.94 34.00
C PHE A 29 3.06 -4.52 34.97
N HIS A 30 2.63 -5.27 36.00
CA HIS A 30 3.52 -5.90 36.98
C HIS A 30 4.48 -6.93 36.37
N TYR A 31 4.09 -7.56 35.24
CA TYR A 31 4.90 -8.58 34.58
C TYR A 31 5.65 -8.04 33.36
N THR A 32 5.61 -6.74 33.08
CA THR A 32 6.23 -6.16 31.87
C THR A 32 7.73 -6.37 31.78
N THR A 33 8.42 -6.42 32.91
CA THR A 33 9.88 -6.65 33.00
C THR A 33 10.23 -8.10 33.36
N HIS A 34 9.24 -8.97 33.52
CA HIS A 34 9.47 -10.37 33.86
C HIS A 34 10.10 -11.10 32.66
N GLU A 35 11.08 -11.97 32.92
CA GLU A 35 11.85 -12.67 31.87
C GLU A 35 10.95 -13.42 30.89
N ASN A 36 9.96 -14.15 31.40
CA ASN A 36 8.99 -14.87 30.56
C ASN A 36 8.14 -13.93 29.67
N THR A 37 7.80 -12.73 30.15
CA THR A 37 7.04 -11.76 29.34
C THR A 37 7.91 -11.16 28.25
N ILE A 38 9.18 -10.88 28.55
CA ILE A 38 10.16 -10.41 27.56
C ILE A 38 10.37 -11.48 26.49
N ASN A 39 10.62 -12.72 26.91
CA ASN A 39 10.79 -13.86 26.01
C ASN A 39 9.56 -14.06 25.12
N LEU A 40 8.36 -14.03 25.70
CA LEU A 40 7.10 -14.20 24.98
C LEU A 40 6.88 -13.09 23.92
N ARG A 41 7.23 -11.83 24.24
CA ARG A 41 7.18 -10.72 23.28
C ARG A 41 8.20 -10.89 22.16
N SER A 42 9.43 -11.27 22.48
CA SER A 42 10.48 -11.54 21.48
C SER A 42 10.13 -12.72 20.56
N CYS A 43 9.46 -13.74 21.09
CA CYS A 43 9.02 -14.92 20.34
C CYS A 43 7.66 -14.73 19.63
N SER A 44 7.00 -13.57 19.79
CA SER A 44 5.66 -13.33 19.24
C SER A 44 5.53 -13.59 17.73
N PRO A 45 6.50 -13.26 16.85
CA PRO A 45 6.38 -13.57 15.42
C PRO A 45 6.33 -15.09 15.15
N CYS A 46 7.11 -15.87 15.89
CA CYS A 46 7.13 -17.33 15.78
C CYS A 46 5.81 -17.94 16.26
N ILE A 47 5.26 -17.42 17.37
CA ILE A 47 3.99 -17.88 17.93
C ILE A 47 2.83 -17.54 16.99
N ILE A 48 2.78 -16.30 16.49
CA ILE A 48 1.77 -15.88 15.51
C ILE A 48 1.86 -16.77 14.27
N LYS A 49 3.06 -17.02 13.74
CA LYS A 49 3.27 -17.92 12.60
C LYS A 49 2.73 -19.33 12.86
N LEU A 50 3.05 -19.91 14.03
CA LEU A 50 2.56 -21.23 14.43
C LEU A 50 1.03 -21.26 14.50
N LEU A 51 0.43 -20.24 15.13
CA LEU A 51 -1.02 -20.11 15.23
C LEU A 51 -1.67 -19.97 13.86
N THR A 52 -1.15 -19.10 12.98
CA THR A 52 -1.69 -18.93 11.62
C THR A 52 -1.52 -20.16 10.74
N GLY A 53 -0.55 -21.03 11.03
CA GLY A 53 -0.35 -22.30 10.33
C GLY A 53 -1.28 -23.43 10.78
N HIS A 54 -2.00 -23.27 11.89
CA HIS A 54 -2.92 -24.29 12.39
C HIS A 54 -4.25 -24.26 11.61
N PRO A 55 -4.75 -25.40 11.09
CA PRO A 55 -5.94 -25.44 10.22
C PRO A 55 -7.18 -24.77 10.83
N GLU A 56 -7.37 -24.93 12.13
CA GLU A 56 -8.51 -24.38 12.86
C GLU A 56 -8.34 -22.91 13.23
N ALA A 57 -7.12 -22.40 13.40
CA ALA A 57 -6.86 -20.99 13.65
C ALA A 57 -6.77 -20.17 12.36
N SER A 58 -6.52 -20.84 11.23
CA SER A 58 -6.68 -20.31 9.88
C SER A 58 -8.16 -20.10 9.48
N THR A 59 -9.12 -20.44 10.35
CA THR A 59 -10.56 -20.22 10.11
C THR A 59 -10.93 -18.74 10.23
N GLY A 60 -10.49 -17.93 9.27
CA GLY A 60 -11.01 -16.58 8.96
C GLY A 60 -10.74 -15.47 9.98
N GLY A 61 -10.92 -15.70 11.29
CA GLY A 61 -10.87 -14.68 12.33
C GLY A 61 -9.49 -14.03 12.46
N ALA A 62 -8.42 -14.84 12.55
CA ALA A 62 -7.06 -14.34 12.67
C ALA A 62 -6.61 -13.58 11.41
N LEU A 63 -6.92 -14.10 10.23
CA LEU A 63 -6.59 -13.46 8.96
C LEU A 63 -7.36 -12.15 8.75
N LYS A 64 -8.66 -12.14 9.10
CA LYS A 64 -9.50 -10.95 9.06
C LYS A 64 -8.97 -9.88 10.02
N TRP A 65 -8.68 -10.26 11.26
CA TRP A 65 -8.09 -9.36 12.25
C TRP A 65 -6.76 -8.76 11.76
N ALA A 66 -5.86 -9.57 11.22
CA ALA A 66 -4.60 -9.10 10.65
C ALA A 66 -4.83 -8.14 9.47
N SER A 67 -5.79 -8.46 8.59
CA SER A 67 -6.19 -7.59 7.48
C SER A 67 -6.74 -6.24 7.98
N ASP A 68 -7.57 -6.25 9.00
CA ASP A 68 -8.17 -5.04 9.57
C ASP A 68 -7.11 -4.14 10.24
N ILE A 69 -6.12 -4.73 10.93
CA ILE A 69 -4.96 -3.99 11.45
C ILE A 69 -4.16 -3.33 10.32
N MET A 70 -3.86 -4.08 9.26
CA MET A 70 -3.09 -3.55 8.14
C MET A 70 -3.81 -2.40 7.45
N LYS A 71 -5.12 -2.55 7.17
CA LYS A 71 -5.96 -1.48 6.62
C LYS A 71 -5.94 -0.24 7.49
N HIS A 72 -6.09 -0.41 8.81
CA HIS A 72 -6.06 0.71 9.75
C HIS A 72 -4.70 1.42 9.71
N ARG A 73 -3.60 0.67 9.66
CA ARG A 73 -2.24 1.23 9.55
C ARG A 73 -2.06 2.03 8.26
N CYS A 74 -2.42 1.46 7.11
CA CYS A 74 -2.33 2.15 5.83
C CYS A 74 -3.23 3.39 5.79
N ALA A 75 -4.42 3.35 6.40
CA ALA A 75 -5.30 4.51 6.48
C ALA A 75 -4.68 5.67 7.28
N LEU A 76 -3.98 5.38 8.39
CA LEU A 76 -3.25 6.38 9.15
C LEU A 76 -2.11 7.00 8.34
N GLU A 77 -1.36 6.18 7.59
CA GLU A 77 -0.28 6.67 6.72
C GLU A 77 -0.81 7.54 5.57
N ILE A 78 -1.94 7.15 4.95
CA ILE A 78 -2.62 7.99 3.94
C ILE A 78 -3.06 9.32 4.55
N GLN A 79 -3.61 9.30 5.78
CA GLN A 79 -4.00 10.51 6.47
C GLN A 79 -2.78 11.41 6.77
N GLU A 80 -1.65 10.82 7.13
CA GLU A 80 -0.41 11.56 7.36
C GLU A 80 0.15 12.16 6.07
N LEU A 81 0.21 11.38 4.98
CA LEU A 81 0.63 11.86 3.66
C LEU A 81 -0.25 12.98 3.14
N SER A 82 -1.57 12.86 3.30
CA SER A 82 -2.54 13.86 2.83
C SER A 82 -2.64 15.09 3.74
N ALA A 83 -2.07 15.05 4.94
CA ALA A 83 -2.09 16.20 5.85
C ALA A 83 -1.25 17.34 5.28
N LYS A 84 -1.76 18.57 5.30
CA LYS A 84 -1.03 19.76 4.80
C LYS A 84 0.38 19.93 5.41
N LYS A 85 0.57 19.45 6.64
CA LYS A 85 1.85 19.49 7.37
C LYS A 85 2.94 18.58 6.77
N SER A 86 2.57 17.58 5.98
CA SER A 86 3.53 16.64 5.37
C SER A 86 4.29 17.26 4.20
N GLY A 87 3.76 18.35 3.62
CA GLY A 87 4.31 18.96 2.41
C GLY A 87 4.06 18.15 1.13
N TYR A 88 3.51 16.94 1.23
CA TYR A 88 3.27 16.04 0.10
C TYR A 88 1.86 16.15 -0.49
N HIS A 89 1.03 17.04 0.04
CA HIS A 89 -0.27 17.35 -0.55
C HIS A 89 -0.10 18.32 -1.73
N PHE A 90 -0.08 17.79 -2.94
CA PHE A 90 -0.01 18.60 -4.17
C PHE A 90 -1.42 19.06 -4.61
N SER A 91 -1.66 20.38 -4.61
CA SER A 91 -2.90 20.93 -5.18
C SER A 91 -2.63 21.42 -6.60
N VAL A 92 -3.05 20.63 -7.58
CA VAL A 92 -2.93 20.96 -9.02
C VAL A 92 -3.55 22.33 -9.34
N LEU A 93 -4.61 22.72 -8.63
CA LEU A 93 -5.31 23.99 -8.84
C LEU A 93 -4.53 25.22 -8.37
N HIS A 94 -3.53 25.06 -7.51
CA HIS A 94 -2.76 26.16 -6.92
C HIS A 94 -1.27 26.08 -7.23
N ALA A 95 -0.83 25.04 -7.95
CA ALA A 95 0.56 24.90 -8.37
C ALA A 95 0.86 25.93 -9.47
N SER A 96 1.91 26.73 -9.25
CA SER A 96 2.47 27.58 -10.29
C SER A 96 3.30 26.76 -11.29
N ILE A 97 3.53 27.32 -12.48
CA ILE A 97 4.33 26.65 -13.53
C ILE A 97 5.78 26.50 -13.04
N GLU A 98 6.31 27.50 -12.35
CA GLU A 98 7.66 27.46 -11.79
C GLU A 98 7.80 26.34 -10.74
N GLN A 99 6.79 26.14 -9.90
CA GLN A 99 6.76 25.03 -8.93
C GLN A 99 6.65 23.65 -9.58
N LEU A 100 6.14 23.58 -10.81
CA LEU A 100 6.06 22.33 -11.56
C LEU A 100 7.39 22.01 -12.25
N GLU A 101 8.13 23.04 -12.68
CA GLU A 101 9.46 22.90 -13.28
C GLU A 101 10.54 22.57 -12.24
N GLU A 102 10.44 23.09 -11.03
CA GLU A 102 11.35 22.78 -9.91
C GLU A 102 10.99 21.48 -9.16
N PHE A 103 9.92 20.80 -9.57
CA PHE A 103 9.40 19.63 -8.86
C PHE A 103 10.25 18.36 -9.10
N ASP A 104 10.98 17.92 -8.08
CA ASP A 104 11.68 16.63 -8.13
C ASP A 104 10.77 15.48 -7.67
N ILE A 105 10.29 14.69 -8.63
CA ILE A 105 9.47 13.50 -8.40
C ILE A 105 10.22 12.46 -7.54
N LYS A 106 11.55 12.37 -7.64
CA LYS A 106 12.34 11.42 -6.84
C LYS A 106 12.41 11.85 -5.38
N GLU A 107 12.59 13.15 -5.13
CA GLU A 107 12.57 13.70 -3.77
C GLU A 107 11.18 13.52 -3.14
N LEU A 108 10.11 13.82 -3.88
CA LEU A 108 8.75 13.57 -3.45
C LEU A 108 8.51 12.09 -3.14
N GLY A 109 8.85 11.21 -4.06
CA GLY A 109 8.68 9.77 -3.91
C GLY A 109 9.44 9.23 -2.71
N GLY A 110 10.69 9.65 -2.52
CA GLY A 110 11.50 9.28 -1.37
C GLY A 110 10.93 9.78 -0.05
N GLY A 111 10.42 11.01 -0.03
CA GLY A 111 9.76 11.60 1.13
C GLY A 111 8.44 10.91 1.49
N MET A 112 7.60 10.64 0.48
CA MET A 112 6.36 9.90 0.65
C MET A 112 6.61 8.46 1.10
N GLN A 113 7.70 7.83 0.64
CA GLN A 113 8.09 6.48 1.07
C GLN A 113 8.46 6.44 2.55
N GLN A 114 9.24 7.41 3.01
CA GLN A 114 9.63 7.52 4.41
C GLN A 114 8.44 7.77 5.35
N CYS A 115 7.40 8.46 4.87
CA CYS A 115 6.20 8.76 5.64
C CYS A 115 5.14 7.64 5.66
N ALA A 116 5.22 6.65 4.76
CA ALA A 116 4.16 5.65 4.59
C ALA A 116 4.69 4.24 4.27
N LEU A 117 5.64 3.75 5.05
CA LEU A 117 6.35 2.49 4.80
C LEU A 117 5.40 1.31 4.55
N PHE A 118 4.35 1.15 5.36
CA PHE A 118 3.46 -0.01 5.25
C PHE A 118 2.58 0.06 3.99
N LEU A 119 2.16 1.25 3.60
CA LEU A 119 1.41 1.50 2.38
C LEU A 119 2.23 1.14 1.14
N TRP A 120 3.51 1.54 1.10
CA TRP A 120 4.40 1.24 -0.02
C TRP A 120 4.74 -0.24 -0.10
N ASP A 121 5.02 -0.90 1.03
CA ASP A 121 5.20 -2.36 1.07
C ASP A 121 3.96 -3.09 0.52
N MET A 122 2.76 -2.63 0.89
CA MET A 122 1.52 -3.21 0.37
C MET A 122 1.35 -2.96 -1.13
N LEU A 123 1.69 -1.77 -1.61
CA LEU A 123 1.65 -1.45 -3.04
C LEU A 123 2.63 -2.31 -3.84
N ASP A 124 3.86 -2.49 -3.35
CA ASP A 124 4.86 -3.37 -3.97
C ASP A 124 4.35 -4.80 -4.09
N VAL A 125 3.74 -5.34 -3.03
CA VAL A 125 3.11 -6.67 -3.06
C VAL A 125 2.00 -6.74 -4.11
N LEU A 126 1.15 -5.71 -4.23
CA LEU A 126 0.06 -5.67 -5.22
C LEU A 126 0.60 -5.57 -6.66
N LEU A 127 1.63 -4.76 -6.89
CA LEU A 127 2.28 -4.61 -8.19
C LEU A 127 3.02 -5.90 -8.59
N LEU A 128 3.69 -6.55 -7.64
CA LEU A 128 4.34 -7.85 -7.84
C LEU A 128 3.31 -8.96 -8.10
N ALA A 129 2.16 -8.95 -7.43
CA ALA A 129 1.09 -9.92 -7.66
C ALA A 129 0.51 -9.78 -9.08
N ARG A 130 0.26 -8.54 -9.54
CA ARG A 130 -0.17 -8.25 -10.92
C ARG A 130 0.86 -8.72 -11.94
N ARG A 131 2.15 -8.51 -11.64
CA ARG A 131 3.24 -9.07 -12.45
C ARG A 131 3.14 -10.59 -12.45
N SER A 132 3.11 -11.24 -11.28
CA SER A 132 3.09 -12.70 -11.09
C SER A 132 1.97 -13.42 -11.87
N SER A 133 0.80 -12.81 -12.07
CA SER A 133 -0.27 -13.39 -12.90
C SER A 133 0.05 -13.46 -14.40
N ASN A 134 1.04 -12.68 -14.89
CA ASN A 134 1.51 -12.69 -16.28
C ASN A 134 2.67 -13.68 -16.55
N TRP A 135 3.19 -14.40 -15.53
CA TRP A 135 4.43 -15.21 -15.70
C TRP A 135 4.25 -16.65 -16.14
N ARG A 136 3.05 -17.09 -16.51
CA ARG A 136 2.98 -18.40 -17.22
C ARG A 136 3.60 -18.35 -18.62
N ASP A 137 3.91 -17.17 -19.17
CA ASP A 137 4.42 -17.03 -20.54
C ASP A 137 5.64 -16.10 -20.74
N ALA A 138 6.39 -15.69 -19.72
CA ALA A 138 7.51 -14.77 -19.94
C ALA A 138 8.76 -15.11 -19.12
N HIS A 139 9.42 -16.21 -19.47
CA HIS A 139 10.82 -16.41 -19.14
C HIS A 139 11.68 -15.62 -20.15
N LYS A 140 11.77 -14.30 -20.00
CA LYS A 140 12.76 -13.47 -20.70
C LYS A 140 13.32 -12.38 -19.78
N SER A 141 14.60 -12.13 -20.03
CA SER A 141 15.58 -11.39 -19.24
C SER A 141 15.14 -9.98 -18.81
N LEU A 142 15.70 -9.52 -17.69
CA LEU A 142 15.63 -8.15 -17.16
C LEU A 142 16.23 -7.05 -18.08
N ASP A 143 16.70 -7.41 -19.27
CA ASP A 143 17.25 -6.47 -20.28
C ASP A 143 16.18 -5.88 -21.22
N ASP A 144 14.96 -6.41 -21.25
CA ASP A 144 13.86 -5.91 -22.13
C ASP A 144 12.97 -4.88 -21.41
N LEU A 145 13.56 -3.98 -20.60
CA LEU A 145 12.84 -2.83 -19.99
C LEU A 145 12.88 -1.57 -20.87
N GLU A 146 13.16 -1.69 -22.17
CA GLU A 146 12.67 -0.71 -23.14
C GLU A 146 11.18 -0.99 -23.36
N GLY A 147 10.33 -0.27 -22.61
CA GLY A 147 8.92 -0.19 -22.92
C GLY A 147 8.76 0.23 -24.37
N ASN A 148 8.00 -0.53 -25.15
CA ASN A 148 7.67 -0.17 -26.51
C ASN A 148 6.87 1.15 -26.46
N ASP A 149 7.39 2.23 -27.03
CA ASP A 149 6.76 3.58 -27.07
C ASP A 149 5.30 3.54 -27.58
N ASP A 150 4.94 2.47 -28.29
CA ASP A 150 3.60 2.21 -28.85
C ASP A 150 2.54 1.89 -27.77
N ASP A 151 2.92 1.18 -26.70
CA ASP A 151 1.98 0.76 -25.63
C ASP A 151 1.61 1.93 -24.71
N GLU A 152 2.57 2.85 -24.49
CA GLU A 152 2.33 4.07 -23.74
C GLU A 152 1.50 5.08 -24.57
N ALA A 153 1.78 5.19 -25.87
CA ALA A 153 0.99 6.03 -26.77
C ALA A 153 -0.49 5.59 -26.82
N GLN A 154 -0.76 4.28 -26.88
CA GLN A 154 -2.11 3.73 -26.86
C GLN A 154 -2.83 4.00 -25.52
N TYR A 155 -2.14 3.89 -24.40
CA TYR A 155 -2.69 4.21 -23.07
C TYR A 155 -3.13 5.67 -22.96
N TRP A 156 -2.32 6.61 -23.44
CA TRP A 156 -2.66 8.04 -23.46
C TRP A 156 -3.77 8.37 -24.47
N GLU A 157 -3.89 7.62 -25.56
CA GLU A 157 -4.97 7.78 -26.54
C GLU A 157 -6.32 7.31 -25.97
N GLU A 158 -6.36 6.16 -25.30
CA GLU A 158 -7.58 5.67 -24.63
C GLU A 158 -8.03 6.56 -23.45
N LEU A 159 -7.09 7.10 -22.67
CA LEU A 159 -7.41 8.03 -21.56
C LEU A 159 -7.93 9.38 -22.04
N GLY A 160 -7.41 9.89 -23.17
CA GLY A 160 -7.86 11.15 -23.77
C GLY A 160 -9.29 11.10 -24.28
N ASP A 161 -9.76 9.92 -24.69
CA ASP A 161 -11.12 9.72 -25.19
C ASP A 161 -12.14 9.47 -24.06
N LEU A 162 -11.74 8.79 -22.98
CA LEU A 162 -12.65 8.41 -21.88
C LEU A 162 -13.00 9.55 -20.92
N GLU A 163 -12.08 10.46 -20.60
CA GLU A 163 -12.31 11.53 -19.60
C GLU A 163 -13.03 12.76 -20.20
N LEU A 164 -12.97 12.94 -21.53
CA LEU A 164 -13.57 14.10 -22.21
C LEU A 164 -15.05 13.87 -22.57
N GLU A 165 -15.47 12.64 -22.84
CA GLU A 165 -16.84 12.38 -23.30
C GLU A 165 -17.89 12.57 -22.20
N GLU A 166 -17.58 12.14 -20.96
CA GLU A 166 -18.47 12.26 -19.80
C GLU A 166 -18.66 13.72 -19.34
N VAL A 167 -17.65 14.58 -19.52
CA VAL A 167 -17.71 16.01 -19.17
C VAL A 167 -18.44 16.84 -20.25
N MET A 168 -18.62 16.29 -21.45
CA MET A 168 -19.05 17.03 -22.65
C MET A 168 -20.47 16.72 -23.13
N GLU A 169 -21.22 15.91 -22.39
CA GLU A 169 -22.58 15.42 -22.73
C GLU A 169 -23.71 16.50 -22.70
N GLY A 170 -23.36 17.78 -22.79
CA GLY A 170 -24.31 18.89 -22.77
C GLY A 170 -23.90 20.13 -23.58
N LEU A 171 -22.83 20.05 -24.38
CA LEU A 171 -22.32 21.21 -25.15
C LEU A 171 -22.68 21.11 -26.63
N ALA A 172 -22.94 22.29 -27.23
CA ALA A 172 -23.13 22.41 -28.67
C ALA A 172 -21.89 21.88 -29.44
N PRO A 173 -22.08 21.25 -30.61
CA PRO A 173 -21.03 20.51 -31.31
C PRO A 173 -19.81 21.36 -31.71
N ASP A 174 -19.98 22.67 -31.91
CA ASP A 174 -18.92 23.63 -32.21
C ASP A 174 -18.04 23.94 -30.98
N MET A 175 -18.65 24.07 -29.79
CA MET A 175 -17.93 24.26 -28.53
C MET A 175 -17.22 22.98 -28.08
N LYS A 176 -17.82 21.81 -28.36
CA LYS A 176 -17.22 20.48 -28.14
C LYS A 176 -15.93 20.35 -28.95
N GLN A 177 -15.95 20.70 -30.24
CA GLN A 177 -14.76 20.65 -31.10
C GLN A 177 -13.65 21.62 -30.66
N ASN A 178 -13.99 22.87 -30.32
CA ASN A 178 -12.99 23.87 -29.93
C ASN A 178 -12.31 23.53 -28.60
N ARG A 179 -13.04 23.00 -27.63
CA ARG A 179 -12.46 22.55 -26.35
C ARG A 179 -11.59 21.31 -26.50
N MET A 180 -11.99 20.37 -27.36
CA MET A 180 -11.19 19.18 -27.67
C MET A 180 -9.87 19.57 -28.35
N ILE A 181 -9.89 20.51 -29.31
CA ILE A 181 -8.68 21.05 -29.94
C ILE A 181 -7.78 21.75 -28.89
N ALA A 182 -8.36 22.56 -28.00
CA ALA A 182 -7.60 23.24 -26.95
C ALA A 182 -6.96 22.26 -25.96
N HIS A 183 -7.67 21.19 -25.58
CA HIS A 183 -7.15 20.15 -24.70
C HIS A 183 -6.05 19.32 -25.38
N LYS A 184 -6.26 18.91 -26.64
CA LYS A 184 -5.26 18.21 -27.45
C LYS A 184 -3.99 19.05 -27.61
N ASN A 185 -4.13 20.36 -27.81
CA ASN A 185 -2.97 21.27 -27.88
C ASN A 185 -2.23 21.39 -26.54
N LYS A 186 -2.94 21.35 -25.41
CA LYS A 186 -2.31 21.32 -24.07
C LYS A 186 -1.52 20.03 -23.84
N LEU A 187 -2.08 18.87 -24.22
CA LEU A 187 -1.40 17.58 -24.13
C LEU A 187 -0.16 17.52 -25.03
N ILE A 188 -0.25 18.06 -26.26
CA ILE A 188 0.90 18.18 -27.17
C ILE A 188 1.99 19.09 -26.57
N MET A 189 1.62 20.18 -25.89
CA MET A 189 2.58 21.05 -25.20
C MET A 189 3.30 20.30 -24.06
N ILE A 190 2.56 19.55 -23.24
CA ILE A 190 3.14 18.76 -22.15
C ILE A 190 4.12 17.71 -22.71
N LYS A 191 3.73 17.00 -23.78
CA LYS A 191 4.61 16.03 -24.46
C LYS A 191 5.88 16.70 -25.00
N ARG A 192 5.80 17.90 -25.58
CA ARG A 192 7.01 18.60 -26.06
C ARG A 192 7.94 19.05 -24.94
N LEU A 193 7.39 19.40 -23.78
CA LEU A 193 8.16 19.76 -22.60
C LEU A 193 8.86 18.53 -21.99
N SER A 194 8.22 17.36 -22.00
CA SER A 194 8.83 16.11 -21.49
C SER A 194 9.96 15.55 -22.37
N PHE A 195 9.96 15.86 -23.68
CA PHE A 195 11.02 15.42 -24.62
C PHE A 195 12.18 16.43 -24.80
N SER A 196 12.12 17.63 -24.20
CA SER A 196 13.18 18.64 -24.32
C SER A 196 14.19 18.65 -23.15
N VAL A 197 14.06 17.73 -22.19
CA VAL A 197 14.94 17.61 -21.00
C VAL A 197 15.84 16.35 -21.08
N SER A 198 16.03 15.79 -22.28
CA SER A 198 16.97 14.68 -22.53
C SER A 198 18.27 15.16 -23.18
#